data_AF-A0A924BN57-F1
#
_entry.id   AF-A0A924BN57-F1
#
_cell.length_a   1.000
_cell.length_b   1.000
_cell.length_c   1.000
_cell.angle_alpha   90.00
_cell.angle_beta   90.00
_cell.angle_gamma   90.00
#
_symmetry.space_group_name_H-M   'P 1'
#
loop_
_entity.id
_entity.type
_entity.pdbx_description
1 polymer ?
#
loop_
_entity_poly.entity_id
_entity_poly.type
_entity_poly.pdbx_seq_one_letter_code
_entity_poly.pdbx_strand_id
1 'polypeptide(L)' 'MTALYDIAHLSKRFRIGSRFSRQGVRIVQAVDDVTLQVMPGETLGLVGESGCG' A
#
# COMPACT_ATOMS: atom_id res chain seq x y z
N MET A 1 -5.69 24.17 9.93
CA MET A 1 -4.38 23.65 9.50
C MET A 1 -4.65 22.62 8.42
N THR A 2 -4.01 22.72 7.25
CA THR A 2 -4.25 21.84 6.10
C THR A 2 -3.13 20.81 6.04
N ALA A 3 -3.47 19.53 5.88
CA ALA A 3 -2.47 18.48 5.68
C ALA A 3 -1.72 18.70 4.36
N LEU A 4 -0.42 18.42 4.33
CA LEU A 4 0.38 18.45 3.10
C LEU A 4 0.08 17.22 2.25
N TYR A 5 -0.04 16.06 2.90
CA TYR A 5 -0.53 14.83 2.31
C TYR A 5 -1.74 14.34 3.11
N ASP A 6 -2.81 14.01 2.39
CA ASP A 6 -4.03 13.43 2.94
C ASP A 6 -4.40 12.21 2.10
N ILE A 7 -4.23 11.02 2.66
CA ILE A 7 -4.52 9.74 2.02
C ILE A 7 -5.64 9.09 2.83
N ALA A 8 -6.73 8.77 2.16
CA ALA A 8 -7.87 8.12 2.78
C ALA A 8 -8.21 6.81 2.06
N HIS A 9 -8.47 5.77 2.84
CA HIS A 9 -8.97 4.47 2.37
C HIS A 9 -8.16 3.84 1.22
N LEU A 10 -6.83 3.99 1.24
CA LEU A 10 -5.94 3.48 0.20
C LEU A 10 -5.86 1.96 0.26
N SER A 11 -6.28 1.32 -0.83
CA SER A 11 -6.15 -0.13 -1.02
C SER A 11 -5.42 -0.43 -2.32
N LYS A 12 -4.48 -1.37 -2.30
CA LYS A 12 -3.71 -1.79 -3.48
C LYS A 12 -3.66 -3.30 -3.58
N ARG A 13 -4.05 -3.81 -4.75
CA ARG A 13 -3.95 -5.23 -5.11
C ARG A 13 -3.19 -5.40 -6.41
N PHE A 14 -2.25 -6.34 -6.43
CA PHE A 14 -1.46 -6.72 -7.61
C PHE A 14 -1.89 -8.08 -8.11
N ARG A 15 -2.04 -8.20 -9.43
CA ARG A 15 -2.22 -9.50 -10.09
C ARG A 15 -0.84 -9.99 -10.47
N ILE A 16 -0.42 -11.11 -9.91
CA ILE A 16 0.89 -11.70 -10.18
C ILE A 16 0.72 -13.14 -10.67
N GLY A 17 1.62 -13.56 -11.55
CA GLY A 17 1.52 -14.83 -12.28
C GLY A 17 1.03 -14.64 -13.71
N SER A 18 1.27 -15.66 -14.54
CA SER A 18 0.93 -15.66 -15.97
C SER A 18 0.00 -16.82 -16.30
N ARG A 19 -0.70 -16.74 -17.44
CA ARG A 19 -1.61 -17.79 -17.92
C ARG A 19 -0.91 -19.14 -18.18
N PHE A 20 0.42 -19.12 -18.31
CA PHE A 20 1.28 -20.30 -18.49
C PHE A 20 1.88 -20.83 -17.18
N SER A 21 1.70 -20.13 -16.05
CA SER A 21 2.14 -20.62 -14.74
C SER A 21 1.21 -21.73 -14.25
N ARG A 22 1.77 -22.84 -13.76
CA ARG A 22 1.03 -23.95 -13.10
C ARG A 22 0.19 -23.49 -11.91
N GLN A 23 0.59 -22.39 -11.24
CA GLN A 23 -0.11 -21.83 -10.09
C GLN A 23 -1.20 -20.81 -10.48
N GLY A 24 -1.32 -20.48 -11.78
CA GLY A 24 -2.28 -19.48 -12.27
C GLY A 24 -1.96 -18.04 -11.90
N VAL A 25 -2.93 -17.15 -12.14
CA VAL A 25 -2.88 -15.74 -11.72
C VAL A 25 -3.41 -15.64 -10.30
N ARG A 26 -2.62 -15.08 -9.39
CA ARG A 26 -3.00 -14.82 -7.99
C ARG A 26 -3.08 -13.31 -7.73
N ILE A 27 -3.89 -12.93 -6.75
CA ILE A 27 -4.01 -11.55 -6.29
C ILE A 27 -3.22 -11.43 -4.98
N VAL A 28 -2.32 -10.46 -4.92
CA VAL A 28 -1.63 -10.06 -3.69
C VAL A 28 -2.19 -8.73 -3.25
N GLN A 29 -2.63 -8.67 -2.00
CA GLN A 29 -2.99 -7.44 -1.32
C GLN A 29 -1.72 -6.82 -0.76
N ALA A 30 -1.40 -5.63 -1.24
CA ALA A 30 -0.27 -4.84 -0.81
C ALA A 30 -0.68 -4.03 0.42
N VAL A 31 -1.62 -3.10 0.23
CA VAL A 31 -2.24 -2.35 1.34
C VAL A 31 -3.75 -2.48 1.30
N ASP A 32 -4.38 -2.37 2.46
CA ASP A 32 -5.82 -2.48 2.64
C ASP A 32 -6.33 -1.37 3.56
N ASP A 33 -7.23 -0.57 3.02
CA ASP A 33 -7.93 0.51 3.72
C ASP A 33 -7.04 1.44 4.59
N VAL A 34 -5.88 1.85 4.06
CA VAL A 34 -4.93 2.69 4.79
C VAL A 34 -5.32 4.16 4.71
N THR A 35 -5.40 4.82 5.86
CA THR A 35 -5.59 6.28 5.98
C THR A 35 -4.40 6.89 6.70
N LEU A 36 -3.76 7.91 6.11
CA LEU A 36 -2.64 8.62 6.71
C LEU A 36 -2.64 10.10 6.31
N GLN A 37 -2.21 10.95 7.24
CA GLN A 37 -2.03 12.37 7.01
C GLN A 37 -0.62 12.77 7.39
N VAL A 38 -0.03 13.69 6.62
CA VAL A 38 1.28 14.27 6.93
C VAL A 38 1.18 15.77 6.87
N MET A 39 1.56 16.43 7.95
CA MET A 39 1.47 17.88 8.11
C MET A 39 2.72 18.58 7.57
N PRO A 40 2.64 19.87 7.18
CA PRO A 40 3.83 20.63 6.79
C PRO A 40 4.87 20.67 7.93
N GLY A 41 6.12 20.28 7.61
CA GLY A 41 7.23 20.24 8.57
C GLY A 41 7.32 18.96 9.40
N GLU A 42 6.41 18.00 9.20
CA GLU A 42 6.46 16.69 9.85
C GLU A 42 7.42 15.74 9.12
N THR A 43 8.18 14.96 9.90
CA THR A 43 8.98 13.83 9.38
C THR A 43 8.26 12.53 9.73
N LEU A 44 7.70 11.85 8.72
CA LEU A 44 7.07 10.53 8.86
C LEU A 44 8.05 9.41 8.51
N GLY A 45 8.19 8.42 9.39
CA GLY A 45 8.91 7.18 9.13
C GLY A 45 7.95 6.00 8.97
N LEU A 46 8.07 5.27 7.85
CA LEU A 46 7.36 4.00 7.65
C LEU A 46 8.33 2.84 7.92
N VAL A 47 7.94 1.94 8.81
CA VAL A 47 8.74 0.78 9.21
C VAL A 47 7.91 -0.50 9.08
N GLY A 48 8.58 -1.60 8.73
CA GLY A 48 7.95 -2.89 8.64
C GLY A 48 8.91 -3.95 8.09
N GLU A 49 8.50 -5.20 8.26
CA GLU A 49 9.23 -6.36 7.74
C GLU A 49 9.13 -6.45 6.21
N SER A 50 9.98 -7.28 5.61
CA SER A 50 9.94 -7.52 4.16
C SER A 50 8.56 -8.02 3.72
N GLY A 51 7.88 -7.25 2.86
CA GLY A 51 6.57 -7.60 2.31
C GLY A 51 5.37 -7.29 3.23
N CYS A 52 5.53 -6.45 4.26
CA CYS A 52 4.43 -6.06 5.15
C CYS A 52 3.37 -5.15 4.49
N GLY A 53 3.65 -4.64 3.28
CA GLY A 53 2.81 -3.75 2.51
C GLY A 53 3.15 -3.80 1.04
#